data_AF-A0A0X4EDJ5-F1
#
_entry.id   AF-A0A0X4EDJ5-F1
#
_cell.length_a   1.000
_cell.length_b   1.000
_cell.length_c   1.000
_cell.angle_alpha   90.00
_cell.angle_beta   90.00
_cell.angle_gamma   90.00
#
_symmetry.space_group_name_H-M   'P 1'
#
loop_
_entity.id
_entity.type
_entity.pdbx_description
1 polymer ?
#
loop_
_entity_poly.entity_id
_entity_poly.type
_entity_poly.pdbx_seq_one_letter_code
_entity_poly.pdbx_strand_id
1 'polypeptide(L)' 'MKKTLLLILTIVLLIIAVFTTADLSQSAWYVFSLEKITTTSAGLLFGKLVFLLVILLALYFSLKFLRKLKP' A
#
# COMPACT_ATOMS: atom_id res chain seq x y z
N MET A 1 12.65 5.09 22.65
CA MET A 1 11.77 6.07 21.97
C MET A 1 11.79 5.93 20.44
N LYS A 2 12.95 6.06 19.76
CA LYS A 2 13.02 5.97 18.28
C LYS A 2 12.54 4.63 17.70
N LYS A 3 12.86 3.50 18.35
CA LYS A 3 12.38 2.15 17.95
C LYS A 3 10.86 2.00 18.03
N THR A 4 10.26 2.46 19.13
CA THR A 4 8.81 2.35 19.37
C THR A 4 8.03 3.18 18.35
N LEU A 5 8.50 4.40 18.05
CA LEU A 5 7.94 5.24 17.01
C LEU A 5 8.03 4.58 15.63
N LEU A 6 9.20 4.00 15.29
CA LEU A 6 9.40 3.29 14.03
C LEU A 6 8.45 2.09 13.91
N LEU A 7 8.25 1.35 15.01
CA LEU A 7 7.37 0.18 15.07
C LEU A 7 5.90 0.56 14.89
N ILE A 8 5.44 1.64 15.54
CA ILE A 8 4.09 2.19 15.34
C ILE A 8 3.90 2.60 13.87
N LEU A 9 4.88 3.29 13.28
CA LEU A 9 4.85 3.68 11.87
C LEU A 9 4.76 2.47 10.94
N THR A 10 5.53 1.40 11.21
CA THR A 10 5.46 0.16 10.44
C THR A 10 4.07 -0.48 10.50
N ILE A 11 3.46 -0.52 11.70
CA ILE A 11 2.10 -1.08 11.87
C ILE A 11 1.08 -0.26 11.09
N VAL A 12 1.15 1.07 11.18
CA VAL A 12 0.25 1.96 10.42
C VAL A 12 0.41 1.74 8.92
N LEU A 13 1.64 1.69 8.41
CA LEU A 13 1.89 1.42 6.98
C LEU A 13 1.38 0.03 6.57
N LEU A 14 1.49 -0.98 7.44
CA LEU A 14 0.96 -2.33 7.19
C LEU A 14 -0.56 -2.30 7.04
N ILE A 15 -1.26 -1.62 7.94
CA ILE A 15 -2.72 -1.47 7.88
C ILE A 15 -3.11 -0.78 6.56
N ILE A 16 -2.46 0.34 6.22
CA ILE A 16 -2.73 1.06 4.98
C ILE A 16 -2.48 0.16 3.76
N ALA A 17 -1.41 -0.63 3.75
CA ALA A 17 -1.12 -1.56 2.66
C ALA A 17 -2.24 -2.60 2.47
N VAL A 18 -2.73 -3.19 3.55
CA VAL A 18 -3.83 -4.17 3.50
C VAL A 18 -5.12 -3.55 2.96
N PHE A 19 -5.52 -2.38 3.48
CA PHE A 19 -6.72 -1.68 3.02
C PHE A 19 -6.61 -1.26 1.55
N THR A 20 -5.46 -0.73 1.14
CA THR A 20 -5.22 -0.34 -0.26
C THR A 20 -5.25 -1.54 -1.19
N THR A 21 -4.74 -2.70 -0.75
CA THR A 21 -4.80 -3.94 -1.54
C THR A 21 -6.25 -4.40 -1.73
N ALA A 22 -7.04 -4.42 -0.66
CA ALA A 22 -8.45 -4.80 -0.73
C ALA A 22 -9.26 -3.85 -1.63
N ASP A 23 -9.04 -2.54 -1.48
CA ASP A 23 -9.66 -1.51 -2.30
C ASP A 23 -9.26 -1.60 -3.78
N LEU A 24 -7.99 -1.91 -4.07
CA LEU A 24 -7.51 -2.16 -5.43
C LEU A 24 -8.16 -3.40 -6.04
N SER A 25 -8.26 -4.51 -5.29
CA SER A 25 -8.93 -5.73 -5.75
C SER A 25 -10.42 -5.50 -6.03
N GLN A 26 -11.11 -4.79 -5.13
CA GLN A 26 -12.51 -4.42 -5.33
C GLN A 26 -12.69 -3.51 -6.55
N SER A 27 -11.81 -2.51 -6.70
CA SER A 27 -11.84 -1.60 -7.86
C SER A 27 -11.57 -2.34 -9.16
N ALA A 28 -10.59 -3.25 -9.18
CA ALA A 28 -10.28 -4.05 -10.35
C ALA A 28 -11.48 -4.93 -10.72
N TRP A 29 -12.08 -5.60 -9.73
CA TRP A 29 -13.29 -6.39 -9.94
C TRP A 29 -14.43 -5.55 -10.52
N TYR A 30 -14.64 -4.34 -10.00
CA TYR A 30 -15.68 -3.43 -10.48
C TYR A 30 -15.45 -3.01 -11.94
N VAL A 31 -14.22 -2.65 -12.30
CA VAL A 31 -13.86 -2.29 -13.67
C VAL A 31 -14.01 -3.47 -14.62
N PHE A 32 -13.64 -4.69 -14.22
CA PHE A 32 -13.80 -5.88 -15.07
C PHE A 32 -15.25 -6.38 -15.16
N SER A 33 -16.03 -6.22 -14.09
CA SER A 33 -17.39 -6.78 -13.99
C SER A 33 -18.50 -5.83 -14.43
N LEU A 34 -18.33 -4.52 -14.27
CA LEU A 34 -19.43 -3.54 -14.36
C LEU A 34 -19.15 -2.37 -15.32
N GLU A 35 -17.90 -2.05 -15.62
CA GLU A 35 -17.55 -0.95 -16.53
C GLU A 35 -16.90 -1.45 -17.83
N LYS A 36 -17.16 -0.75 -18.95
CA LYS A 36 -16.20 -0.80 -20.07
C LYS A 36 -14.91 -0.17 -19.56
N ILE A 37 -13.76 -0.79 -19.80
CA ILE A 37 -12.44 -0.23 -19.46
C ILE A 37 -12.35 1.17 -20.08
N THR A 38 -12.58 2.20 -19.27
CA THR A 38 -12.54 3.60 -19.70
C THR A 38 -11.20 4.18 -19.27
N THR A 39 -10.75 5.23 -19.96
CA THR A 39 -9.49 5.91 -19.64
C THR A 39 -9.46 6.42 -18.19
N THR A 40 -10.61 6.83 -17.65
CA THR A 40 -10.77 7.28 -16.28
C THR A 40 -10.63 6.14 -15.26
N SER A 41 -11.30 4.99 -15.49
CA SER A 41 -11.21 3.87 -14.55
C SER A 41 -9.84 3.16 -14.59
N ALA A 42 -9.22 3.09 -15.78
CA ALA A 42 -7.84 2.64 -15.93
C ALA A 42 -6.85 3.57 -15.20
N GLY A 43 -7.03 4.89 -15.30
CA GLY A 43 -6.20 5.87 -14.58
C GLY A 43 -6.32 5.74 -13.06
N LEU A 44 -7.53 5.51 -12.54
CA LEU A 44 -7.76 5.29 -11.11
C LEU A 44 -7.10 4.00 -10.60
N LEU A 45 -7.24 2.89 -11.33
CA LEU A 45 -6.57 1.64 -10.99
C LEU A 45 -5.04 1.77 -11.01
N PHE A 46 -4.51 2.46 -12.01
CA PHE A 46 -3.08 2.71 -12.11
C PHE A 46 -2.57 3.57 -10.94
N GLY A 47 -3.30 4.62 -10.56
CA GLY A 47 -2.98 5.44 -9.39
C GLY A 47 -2.94 4.64 -8.09
N LYS A 48 -3.92 3.77 -7.87
CA LYS A 48 -3.96 2.87 -6.70
C LYS A 48 -2.80 1.86 -6.71
N LEU A 49 -2.42 1.32 -7.87
CA LEU A 49 -1.25 0.45 -8.02
C LEU A 49 0.06 1.17 -7.67
N VAL A 50 0.27 2.38 -8.18
CA VAL A 50 1.47 3.18 -7.88
C VAL A 50 1.52 3.52 -6.39
N PHE A 51 0.38 3.91 -5.79
CA PHE A 51 0.30 4.20 -4.37
C PHE A 51 0.66 2.97 -3.50
N LEU A 52 0.15 1.78 -3.86
CA LEU A 52 0.50 0.53 -3.20
C LEU A 52 2.01 0.25 -3.26
N LEU A 53 2.63 0.45 -4.42
CA LEU A 53 4.09 0.29 -4.61
C LEU A 53 4.89 1.20 -3.67
N VAL A 54 4.48 2.47 -3.55
CA VAL A 54 5.14 3.43 -2.66
C VAL A 54 5.02 2.99 -1.20
N ILE A 55 3.85 2.51 -0.76
CA ILE A 55 3.65 2.01 0.61
C ILE A 55 4.50 0.77 0.87
N LEU A 56 4.57 -0.17 -0.07
CA LEU A 56 5.40 -1.37 0.06
C LEU A 56 6.89 -1.02 0.17
N LEU A 57 7.37 -0.05 -0.60
CA LEU A 57 8.72 0.49 -0.48
C LEU A 57 8.94 1.12 0.91
N ALA A 58 8.01 1.94 1.38
CA ALA A 58 8.09 2.54 2.72
C ALA A 58 8.12 1.49 3.83
N LEU A 59 7.30 0.43 3.72
CA LEU A 59 7.31 -0.73 4.62
C LEU A 59 8.65 -1.44 4.60
N TYR A 60 9.18 -1.73 3.42
CA TYR A 60 10.47 -2.41 3.26
C TYR A 60 11.60 -1.62 3.93
N PHE A 61 11.67 -0.31 3.69
CA PHE A 61 12.66 0.55 4.35
C PHE A 61 12.44 0.59 5.86
N SER A 62 11.21 0.77 6.32
CA SER A 62 10.85 0.79 7.74
C SER A 62 11.32 -0.50 8.46
N LEU A 63 11.01 -1.67 7.88
CA LEU A 63 11.45 -2.97 8.39
C LEU A 63 12.97 -3.15 8.35
N LYS A 64 13.63 -2.67 7.29
CA LYS A 64 15.10 -2.73 7.16
C LYS A 64 15.79 -1.88 8.23
N PHE A 65 15.26 -0.68 8.53
CA PHE A 65 15.75 0.15 9.62
C PHE A 65 15.50 -0.50 10.98
N LEU A 66 14.34 -1.15 11.17
CA LEU A 66 14.00 -1.84 12.41
C LEU A 66 14.96 -3.03 12.67
N ARG A 67 15.34 -3.78 11.62
CA ARG A 67 16.36 -4.85 11.69
C ARG A 67 17.76 -4.33 12.00
N LYS A 68 18.20 -3.23 11.37
CA LYS A 68 19.52 -2.63 11.65
C LYS A 68 19.63 -2.07 13.07
N LEU A 69 18.51 -1.73 13.70
CA LEU A 69 18.49 -1.24 15.07
C LEU A 69 18.52 -2.38 16.12
N LYS A 70 18.51 -3.65 15.74
CA LYS A 70 18.63 -4.78 16.70
C LYS A 70 20.03 -4.71 17.38
N PRO A 71 20.10 -4.79 18.73
CA PRO A 71 21.39 -4.75 19.44
C PRO A 71 22.27 -5.95 19.07
#